data_AF-A0A181Z7E4-F1
#
_entry.id   AF-A0A181Z7E4-F1
#
_cell.length_a   1.000
_cell.length_b   1.000
_cell.length_c   1.000
_cell.angle_alpha   90.00
_cell.angle_beta   90.00
_cell.angle_gamma   90.00
#
_symmetry.space_group_name_H-M   'P 1'
#
loop_
_entity.id
_entity.type
_entity.pdbx_description
1 polymer ?
#
loop_
_entity_poly.entity_id
_entity_poly.type
_entity_poly.pdbx_seq_one_letter_code
_entity_poly.pdbx_strand_id
1 'polypeptide(L)' 'MRVRLDGTDLVLLPRRGDARVIDLSGVSVVGTRGDDGLTIVDADGFVFQIRRDEWWQGRRLIAAVRSATPAELVRPFTT' A
#
# COMPACT_ATOMS: atom_id res chain seq x y z
N MET A 1 -7.58 0.38 12.65
CA MET A 1 -6.85 1.22 11.70
C MET A 1 -7.76 1.45 10.52
N ARG A 2 -7.87 2.68 10.02
CA ARG A 2 -8.56 3.00 8.77
C ARG A 2 -7.50 3.31 7.72
N VAL A 3 -7.81 3.01 6.47
CA VAL A 3 -6.95 3.32 5.33
C VAL A 3 -7.79 4.06 4.31
N ARG A 4 -7.23 5.13 3.76
CA ARG A 4 -7.84 5.94 2.71
C ARG A 4 -6.79 6.17 1.64
N LEU A 5 -7.22 6.12 0.38
CA LEU A 5 -6.40 6.55 -0.75
C LEU A 5 -6.94 7.89 -1.25
N ASP A 6 -6.07 8.88 -1.44
CA ASP A 6 -6.38 10.21 -1.92
C ASP A 6 -5.42 10.58 -3.05
N GLY A 7 -5.81 10.30 -4.30
CA GLY A 7 -4.88 10.32 -5.42
C GLY A 7 -3.77 9.28 -5.25
N THR A 8 -2.52 9.73 -5.12
CA THR A 8 -1.34 8.90 -4.84
C THR A 8 -1.04 8.74 -3.35
N ASP A 9 -1.75 9.46 -2.47
CA ASP A 9 -1.48 9.42 -1.03
C ASP A 9 -2.26 8.30 -0.36
N LEU A 10 -1.53 7.31 0.17
CA LEU A 10 -2.08 6.29 1.05
C LEU A 10 -2.03 6.78 2.50
N VAL A 11 -3.18 7.15 3.03
CA VAL A 11 -3.33 7.66 4.39
C VAL A 11 -3.69 6.52 5.34
N LEU A 12 -2.78 6.24 6.27
CA LEU A 12 -2.95 5.28 7.36
C LEU A 12 -3.40 6.03 8.62
N LEU A 13 -4.61 5.71 9.09
CA LEU A 13 -5.21 6.30 10.28
C LEU A 13 -5.26 5.24 11.39
N PRO A 14 -4.25 5.16 12.26
CA PRO A 14 -4.24 4.22 13.37
C PRO A 14 -5.38 4.55 14.36
N ARG A 15 -5.73 3.59 15.23
CA ARG A 15 -6.77 3.85 16.27
C ARG A 15 -6.29 4.83 17.35
N ARG A 16 -4.98 4.95 17.52
CA ARG A 16 -4.28 5.87 18.43
C ARG A 16 -2.99 6.31 17.76
N GLY A 17 -2.60 7.57 17.95
CA GLY A 17 -1.43 8.18 17.31
C GLY A 17 -1.77 8.97 16.05
N ASP A 18 -0.73 9.53 15.45
CA ASP A 18 -0.87 10.42 14.29
C ASP A 18 -1.14 9.64 13.00
N ALA A 19 -1.84 10.30 12.08
CA ALA A 19 -1.99 9.83 10.72
C ALA A 19 -0.61 9.72 10.06
N ARG A 20 -0.41 8.66 9.29
CA ARG A 20 0.76 8.53 8.41
C ARG A 20 0.30 8.61 6.96
N VAL A 21 1.05 9.34 6.15
CA VAL A 21 0.82 9.44 4.72
C VAL A 21 1.99 8.77 4.01
N ILE A 22 1.69 7.91 3.04
CA ILE A 22 2.67 7.29 2.15
C ILE A 22 2.36 7.79 0.75
N ASP A 23 3.27 8.55 0.16
CA ASP A 23 3.17 8.99 -1.23
C ASP A 23 3.58 7.85 -2.18
N LEU A 24 2.58 7.23 -2.82
CA LEU A 24 2.79 6.11 -3.75
C LEU A 24 3.48 6.50 -5.06
N SER A 25 3.67 7.79 -5.34
CA SER A 25 4.44 8.24 -6.50
C SER A 25 5.96 8.16 -6.25
N GLY A 26 6.37 8.23 -4.98
CA GLY A 26 7.77 8.22 -4.54
C GLY A 26 8.17 7.02 -3.68
N VAL A 27 7.32 5.98 -3.59
CA VAL A 27 7.67 4.76 -2.85
C VAL A 27 8.87 4.05 -3.48
N SER A 28 9.69 3.43 -2.63
CA SER A 28 10.84 2.65 -3.08
C SER A 28 10.41 1.42 -3.89
N VAL A 29 9.38 0.70 -3.42
CA VAL A 29 8.81 -0.45 -4.14
C VAL A 29 7.42 -0.81 -3.61
N VAL A 30 6.56 -1.32 -4.49
CA VAL A 30 5.35 -2.05 -4.13
C VAL A 30 5.48 -3.50 -4.61
N GLY A 31 5.76 -4.40 -3.67
CA GLY A 31 5.85 -5.83 -3.92
C GLY A 31 4.47 -6.48 -3.94
N THR A 32 4.12 -7.22 -5.00
CA THR A 32 2.85 -7.94 -5.11
C THR A 32 3.00 -9.40 -4.69
N ARG A 33 2.01 -9.93 -3.98
CA ARG A 33 1.87 -11.34 -3.66
C ARG A 33 0.65 -11.89 -4.40
N GLY A 34 0.82 -12.12 -5.71
CA GLY A 34 -0.31 -12.37 -6.60
C GLY A 34 -1.34 -11.25 -6.52
N ASP A 35 -2.64 -11.62 -6.50
CA ASP A 35 -3.75 -10.68 -6.34
C ASP A 35 -4.22 -10.55 -4.88
N ASP A 36 -3.60 -11.26 -3.93
CA ASP A 36 -4.07 -11.37 -2.56
C ASP A 36 -3.34 -10.46 -1.56
N GLY A 37 -2.25 -9.82 -1.95
CA GLY A 37 -1.57 -8.87 -1.06
C GLY A 37 -0.52 -7.96 -1.71
N LEU A 38 -0.20 -6.90 -0.98
CA LEU A 38 0.83 -5.91 -1.31
C LEU A 38 1.75 -5.67 -0.11
N THR A 39 3.02 -5.45 -0.37
CA THR A 39 3.95 -4.82 0.57
C THR A 39 4.41 -3.52 -0.06
N ILE A 40 4.23 -2.42 0.66
CA ILE A 40 4.68 -1.09 0.27
C ILE A 40 5.91 -0.76 1.12
N VAL A 41 6.97 -0.29 0.49
CA VAL A 41 8.15 0.24 1.15
C VAL A 41 8.31 1.69 0.73
N ASP A 42 8.23 2.62 1.67
CA ASP A 42 8.41 4.04 1.38
C ASP A 42 9.90 4.43 1.23
N ALA A 43 10.17 5.71 0.97
CA ALA A 43 11.52 6.23 0.80
C ALA A 43 12.35 6.17 2.09
N ASP A 44 11.70 6.20 3.25
CA ASP A 44 12.34 6.12 4.57
C ASP A 44 12.55 4.68 5.06
N GLY A 45 12.17 3.69 4.24
CA GLY A 45 12.31 2.27 4.53
C GLY A 45 11.21 1.71 5.44
N PHE A 46 10.13 2.45 5.68
CA PHE A 46 8.97 1.93 6.39
C PHE A 46 8.20 0.94 5.51
N VAL A 47 7.85 -0.20 6.12
CA VAL A 47 7.17 -1.30 5.44
C VAL A 47 5.72 -1.36 5.90
N PHE A 48 4.80 -1.34 4.94
CA PHE A 48 3.38 -1.53 5.18
C PHE A 48 2.82 -2.68 4.35
N GLN A 49 2.11 -3.61 5.00
CA GLN A 49 1.55 -4.78 4.33
C GLN A 49 0.02 -4.71 4.31
N ILE A 50 -0.53 -5.02 3.15
CA ILE A 50 -1.97 -5.15 2.93
C ILE A 50 -2.23 -6.58 2.48
N ARG A 51 -3.03 -7.32 3.25
CA ARG A 51 -3.58 -8.60 2.81
C ARG A 51 -5.07 -8.49 2.58
N ARG A 52 -5.55 -9.16 1.54
CA ARG A 52 -6.95 -9.09 1.13
C ARG A 52 -7.95 -9.42 2.26
N ASP A 53 -7.61 -10.39 3.10
CA ASP A 53 -8.43 -10.95 4.16
C ASP A 53 -8.32 -10.19 5.49
N GLU A 54 -7.25 -9.42 5.69
CA GLU A 54 -7.02 -8.62 6.90
C GLU A 54 -7.76 -7.27 6.89
N TRP A 55 -8.29 -6.86 5.73
CA TRP A 55 -8.88 -5.54 5.51
C TRP A 55 -10.31 -5.62 4.99
N TRP A 56 -11.21 -4.83 5.57
CA TRP A 56 -12.53 -4.60 5.00
C TRP A 56 -12.37 -4.02 3.59
N GLN A 57 -12.89 -4.72 2.58
CA GLN A 57 -12.69 -4.44 1.15
C GLN A 57 -11.23 -4.55 0.67
N GLY A 58 -10.42 -5.44 1.26
CA GLY A 58 -8.99 -5.60 0.93
C GLY A 58 -8.69 -5.78 -0.56
N ARG A 59 -9.51 -6.53 -1.31
CA ARG A 59 -9.39 -6.64 -2.79
C ARG A 59 -9.42 -5.28 -3.48
N ARG A 60 -10.37 -4.42 -3.08
CA ARG A 60 -10.56 -3.08 -3.68
C ARG A 60 -9.41 -2.17 -3.31
N LEU A 61 -8.93 -2.25 -2.07
CA LEU A 61 -7.76 -1.49 -1.61
C LEU A 61 -6.49 -1.89 -2.38
N ILE A 62 -6.24 -3.19 -2.55
CA ILE A 62 -5.10 -3.69 -3.34
C ILE A 62 -5.16 -3.16 -4.78
N ALA A 63 -6.31 -3.27 -5.44
CA ALA A 63 -6.48 -2.76 -6.80
C ALA A 63 -6.26 -1.25 -6.89
N ALA A 64 -6.78 -0.49 -5.92
CA ALA A 64 -6.62 0.96 -5.87
C ALA A 64 -5.16 1.38 -5.68
N VAL A 65 -4.43 0.75 -4.75
CA VAL A 65 -3.00 1.02 -4.54
C VAL A 65 -2.20 0.67 -5.79
N ARG A 66 -2.42 -0.49 -6.41
CA ARG A 66 -1.77 -0.87 -7.68
C ARG A 66 -2.04 0.15 -8.79
N SER A 67 -3.29 0.65 -8.88
CA SER A 67 -3.67 1.65 -9.89
C SER A 67 -3.04 3.02 -9.65
N ALA A 68 -2.76 3.38 -8.39
CA ALA A 68 -2.17 4.66 -8.02
C ALA A 68 -0.64 4.64 -7.99
N THR A 69 -0.04 3.45 -8.00
CA THR A 69 1.42 3.28 -8.01
C THR A 69 1.93 3.26 -9.46
N PRO A 70 2.97 4.03 -9.81
CA PRO A 70 3.68 3.89 -11.09
C PRO A 70 4.10 2.44 -11.36
N ALA A 71 3.86 1.95 -12.58
CA ALA A 71 4.01 0.53 -12.91
C ALA A 71 5.45 0.01 -12.73
N GLU A 72 6.44 0.86 -12.94
CA GLU A 72 7.87 0.59 -12.75
C GLU A 72 8.29 0.32 -11.29
N LEU A 73 7.46 0.79 -10.35
CA LEU A 73 7.64 0.57 -8.90
C LEU A 73 6.90 -0.69 -8.42
N VAL A 74 5.99 -1.25 -9.21
CA VAL A 74 5.22 -2.45 -8.87
C VAL A 74 5.96 -3.69 -9.36
N ARG A 75 6.35 -4.58 -8.44
CA ARG A 75 7.12 -5.80 -8.77
C ARG A 75 6.52 -7.03 -8.09
N PRO A 76 6.47 -8.19 -8.75
CA PRO A 76 6.15 -9.44 -8.06
C PRO A 76 7.23 -9.76 -7.03
N PHE A 77 6.84 -10.22 -5.84
CA PHE A 77 7.79 -10.83 -4.92
C PHE A 77 8.29 -12.14 -5.52
N THR A 78 9.55 -12.16 -5.93
CA THR A 78 10.32 -13.39 -6.11
C THR A 78 10.86 -13.78 -4.74
N THR A 79 10.32 -14.86 -4.17
CA THR A 79 10.94 -15.59 -3.05
C THR A 79 12.22 -16.27 -3.49
#